data_AF-A0A9X2S5F5-F1
#
_entry.id   AF-A0A9X2S5F5-F1
#
_cell.length_a   1.000
_cell.length_b   1.000
_cell.length_c   1.000
_cell.angle_alpha   90.00
_cell.angle_beta   90.00
_cell.angle_gamma   90.00
#
_symmetry.space_group_name_H-M   'P 1'
#
loop_
_entity.id
_entity.type
_entity.pdbx_description
1 polymer ?
#
loop_
_entity_poly.entity_id
_entity_poly.type
_entity_poly.pdbx_seq_one_letter_code
_entity_poly.pdbx_strand_id
1 'polypeptide(L)' 'MIRGIRVQLKPNNKQKTKLLQSAGVARFAYNWTLNKQIENYKNGGKFILNGKLRKEFTKLKQIEEYS' A
#
# COMPACT_ATOMS: atom_id res chain seq x y z
N MET A 1 32.10 -12.58 -19.74
CA MET A 1 31.25 -11.62 -20.47
C MET A 1 29.82 -11.79 -20.00
N ILE A 2 29.24 -10.82 -19.28
CA ILE A 2 27.83 -10.90 -18.84
C ILE A 2 26.94 -10.41 -19.99
N ARG A 3 25.96 -11.22 -20.41
CA ARG A 3 24.95 -10.82 -21.40
C ARG A 3 23.69 -10.37 -20.66
N GLY A 4 23.24 -9.15 -20.92
CA GLY A 4 21.96 -8.63 -20.41
C GLY A 4 20.83 -8.95 -21.38
N ILE A 5 19.71 -9.50 -20.89
CA ILE A 5 18.49 -9.71 -21.68
C ILE A 5 17.53 -8.57 -21.34
N ARG A 6 17.05 -7.86 -22.36
CA ARG A 6 16.01 -6.82 -22.20
C ARG A 6 14.65 -7.41 -22.52
N VAL A 7 13.75 -7.45 -21.54
CA VAL A 7 12.39 -7.97 -21.68
C VAL A 7 11.39 -6.82 -21.50
N GLN A 8 10.38 -6.74 -22.38
CA GLN A 8 9.27 -5.79 -22.26
C GLN A 8 7.94 -6.54 -22.22
N LEU A 9 7.09 -6.19 -21.27
CA LEU A 9 5.71 -6.69 -21.20
C LEU A 9 4.83 -5.95 -22.21
N LYS A 10 3.94 -6.68 -22.90
CA LYS A 10 2.89 -6.12 -23.79
C LYS A 10 1.50 -6.38 -23.19
N PRO A 11 1.12 -5.69 -22.11
CA PRO A 11 -0.14 -5.94 -21.42
C PRO A 11 -1.34 -5.47 -22.26
N ASN A 12 -2.42 -6.25 -22.25
CA ASN A 12 -3.72 -5.83 -22.77
C ASN A 12 -4.42 -4.83 -21.83
N ASN A 13 -5.57 -4.30 -22.24
CA ASN A 13 -6.27 -3.28 -21.48
C ASN A 13 -6.65 -3.74 -20.06
N LYS A 14 -7.11 -4.99 -19.88
CA LYS A 14 -7.44 -5.55 -18.56
C LYS A 14 -6.21 -5.61 -17.65
N GLN A 15 -5.07 -6.03 -18.19
CA GLN A 15 -3.80 -6.13 -17.45
C GLN A 15 -3.25 -4.75 -17.08
N LYS A 16 -3.29 -3.78 -18.00
CA LYS A 16 -2.86 -2.38 -17.72
C LYS A 16 -3.65 -1.77 -16.57
N THR A 17 -4.98 -1.93 -16.57
CA THR A 17 -5.82 -1.45 -15.46
C THR A 17 -5.41 -2.07 -14.13
N LYS A 18 -5.17 -3.39 -14.09
CA LYS A 18 -4.74 -4.08 -12.86
C LYS A 18 -3.36 -3.65 -12.38
N LEU A 19 -2.42 -3.42 -13.31
CA LEU A 19 -1.09 -2.91 -12.98
C LEU A 19 -1.17 -1.50 -12.39
N LEU A 20 -1.99 -0.62 -12.97
CA LEU A 20 -2.21 0.73 -12.45
C LEU A 20 -2.91 0.72 -11.08
N GLN A 21 -3.91 -0.15 -10.88
CA GLN A 21 -4.56 -0.36 -9.58
C GLN A 21 -3.58 -0.84 -8.50
N SER A 22 -2.56 -1.61 -8.89
CA SER A 22 -1.54 -2.13 -7.97
C SER A 22 -0.37 -1.18 -7.78
N ALA A 23 -0.20 -0.21 -8.69
CA ALA A 23 0.85 0.79 -8.61
C ALA A 23 0.60 1.70 -7.42
N GLY A 24 1.63 1.90 -6.60
CA GLY A 24 1.57 2.81 -5.44
C GLY A 24 0.93 2.22 -4.19
N VAL A 25 0.41 0.98 -4.20
CA VAL A 25 -0.19 0.33 -3.02
C VAL A 25 0.79 0.29 -1.83
N ALA A 26 2.06 -0.03 -2.08
CA ALA A 26 3.09 -0.03 -1.03
C ALA A 26 3.31 1.37 -0.42
N ARG A 27 3.31 2.41 -1.25
CA ARG A 27 3.47 3.80 -0.80
C ARG A 27 2.25 4.27 -0.02
N PHE A 28 1.06 3.92 -0.48
CA PHE A 28 -0.19 4.18 0.23
C PHE A 28 -0.19 3.54 1.63
N ALA A 29 0.11 2.24 1.71
CA ALA A 29 0.18 1.53 2.99
C ALA A 29 1.22 2.16 3.94
N TYR A 30 2.41 2.48 3.43
CA TYR A 30 3.44 3.15 4.21
C TYR A 30 2.95 4.50 4.76
N ASN A 31 2.45 5.39 3.90
CA ASN A 31 1.98 6.71 4.29
C ASN A 31 0.82 6.63 5.29
N TRP A 32 -0.12 5.70 5.09
CA TRP A 32 -1.22 5.47 6.02
C TRP A 32 -0.71 5.07 7.42
N THR A 33 0.21 4.11 7.49
CA THR A 33 0.77 3.66 8.78
C THR A 33 1.58 4.76 9.47
N LEU A 34 2.35 5.53 8.71
CA LEU A 34 3.13 6.65 9.23
C LEU A 34 2.22 7.72 9.84
N ASN A 35 1.17 8.11 9.12
CA ASN A 35 0.19 9.09 9.61
C ASN A 35 -0.47 8.61 10.89
N LYS A 36 -0.90 7.34 10.96
CA LYS A 36 -1.50 6.77 12.18
C LYS A 36 -0.56 6.76 13.37
N GLN A 37 0.72 6.44 13.17
CA GLN A 37 1.71 6.48 14.24
C GLN A 37 1.97 7.92 14.71
N ILE A 38 2.05 8.88 13.78
CA ILE A 38 2.24 10.30 14.09
C ILE A 38 1.05 10.83 14.90
N GLU A 39 -0.19 10.55 14.48
CA GLU A 39 -1.40 10.94 15.20
C GLU A 39 -1.43 10.34 16.61
N ASN A 40 -1.17 9.05 16.72
CA ASN A 40 -1.16 8.37 18.02
C ASN A 40 -0.07 8.91 18.95
N TYR A 41 1.13 9.18 18.43
CA TYR A 41 2.20 9.81 19.20
C TYR A 41 1.82 11.22 19.68
N LYS A 42 1.24 12.05 18.80
CA LYS A 42 0.75 13.40 19.16
C LYS A 42 -0.29 13.35 20.28
N ASN A 43 -1.08 12.28 20.35
CA ASN A 43 -2.08 12.06 21.40
C ASN A 43 -1.50 11.41 22.68
N GLY A 44 -0.18 11.33 22.82
CA GLY A 44 0.49 10.71 23.98
C GLY A 44 0.46 9.18 24.00
N GLY A 45 0.08 8.56 22.89
CA GLY A 45 0.00 7.12 22.74
C GLY A 45 1.37 6.45 22.59
N LYS A 46 1.45 5.17 22.99
CA LYS A 46 2.63 4.32 22.76
C LYS A 46 2.66 3.80 21.33
N PHE A 47 3.83 3.40 20.85
CA PHE A 47 4.01 2.81 19.51
C PHE A 47 3.00 1.70 19.22
N ILE A 48 2.31 1.81 18.09
CA ILE A 48 1.31 0.82 17.67
C ILE A 48 2.03 -0.35 16.99
N LEU A 49 1.85 -1.56 17.51
CA LEU A 49 2.40 -2.76 16.90
C LEU A 49 1.77 -3.05 15.54
N ASN A 50 2.58 -3.56 14.61
CA ASN A 50 2.17 -3.91 13.24
C ASN A 50 0.89 -4.77 13.20
N GLY A 51 0.74 -5.74 14.10
CA GLY A 51 -0.44 -6.60 14.15
C GLY A 51 -1.76 -5.84 14.36
N LYS A 52 -1.74 -4.74 15.12
CA LYS A 52 -2.91 -3.87 15.31
C LYS A 52 -3.16 -3.02 14.06
N LEU A 53 -2.11 -2.41 13.52
CA LEU A 53 -2.19 -1.59 12.29
C LEU A 53 -2.76 -2.39 11.11
N ARG A 54 -2.36 -3.65 10.91
CA ARG A 54 -2.90 -4.49 9.82
C ARG A 54 -4.38 -4.81 9.98
N LYS A 55 -4.84 -5.03 11.22
CA LYS A 55 -6.27 -5.28 11.50
C LYS A 55 -7.10 -4.04 11.18
N GLU A 56 -6.63 -2.86 11.57
CA GLU A 56 -7.29 -1.59 11.23
C GLU A 56 -7.24 -1.28 9.73
N PHE A 57 -6.08 -1.47 9.11
CA PHE A 57 -5.90 -1.26 7.67
C PHE A 57 -6.87 -2.11 6.83
N THR A 58 -7.17 -3.34 7.26
CA THR A 58 -8.11 -4.22 6.55
C THR A 58 -9.54 -3.68 6.58
N LYS A 59 -9.93 -2.96 7.64
CA LYS A 59 -11.26 -2.33 7.74
C LYS A 59 -11.45 -1.21 6.73
N LEU A 60 -10.38 -0.60 6.22
CA LEU A 60 -10.48 0.44 5.18
C LEU A 60 -11.19 -0.07 3.93
N LYS A 61 -11.09 -1.35 3.61
CA LYS A 61 -11.79 -1.99 2.47
C LYS A 61 -13.31 -1.94 2.58
N GLN A 62 -13.85 -1.63 3.76
CA GLN A 62 -15.29 -1.54 3.99
C GLN A 62 -15.82 -0.11 3.78
N ILE A 63 -14.93 0.87 3.64
CA ILE A 63 -15.27 2.28 3.41
C ILE A 63 -15.55 2.45 1.92
N GLU A 64 -16.65 3.08 1.56
CA GLU A 64 -17.09 3.28 0.18
C GLU A 64 -16.02 3.98 -0.70
N GLU A 65 -15.24 4.91 -0.12
CA GLU A 65 -14.10 5.57 -0.79
C GLU A 65 -13.01 4.58 -1.28
N TYR A 66 -12.85 3.44 -0.60
CA TYR A 66 -11.79 2.45 -0.85
C TYR A 66 -12.33 1.07 -1.29
N SER A 67 -13.63 0.97 -1.55
CA SER A 67 -14.34 -0.25 -1.98
C SER A 67 -14.41 -0.31 -3.51
#